data_AF-A0A956JKG7-F1
#
_entry.id   AF-A0A956JKG7-F1
#
_cell.length_a   1.000
_cell.length_b   1.000
_cell.length_c   1.000
_cell.angle_alpha   90.00
_cell.angle_beta   90.00
_cell.angle_gamma   90.00
#
_symmetry.space_group_name_H-M   'P 1'
#
loop_
_entity.id
_entity.type
_entity.pdbx_description
1 polymer ?
#
loop_
_entity_poly.entity_id
_entity_poly.type
_entity_poly.pdbx_seq_one_letter_code
_entity_poly.pdbx_strand_id
1 'polypeptide(L)'
;MPGDSPDATALATAGARTLRIPTGPADRYFDYCLQPYAPRCDPRDKLRGESLLWSSLDVAGVPVRDDRPFHAVQRIAGRDMTVFGVKQQEDGALSWELYFYDPDREDPRVTAANLRRELLGELEIVPEVADSIGYFMVSFELDAAALARRRVDELDVYLPMHGHQGGFSYKFTATGRDFRNTYRFHDPRAEIDAIVHQLGRSVFVDMARTDLAEVLLPELLDCAKICVARKRLADAIYYSGITVGQLLWFLRRFAYPAAIVDFVERQRGDLEHLRFDVGIDHCTGADGRLVVPKTSYYSTL
;
A
#
# COMPACT_ATOMS: atom_id res chain seq x y z
N MET A 1 -34.93 30.94 -20.69
CA MET A 1 -33.91 29.90 -20.85
C MET A 1 -32.56 30.44 -20.40
N PRO A 2 -32.27 30.48 -19.09
CA PRO A 2 -30.92 30.62 -18.57
C PRO A 2 -30.38 29.25 -18.16
N GLY A 3 -29.13 28.98 -18.52
CA GLY A 3 -28.45 27.70 -18.27
C GLY A 3 -28.03 27.53 -16.81
N ASP A 4 -28.15 26.29 -16.34
CA ASP A 4 -27.66 25.83 -15.05
C ASP A 4 -26.12 25.86 -15.02
N SER A 5 -25.58 26.68 -14.10
CA SER A 5 -24.21 26.55 -13.59
C SER A 5 -24.22 25.49 -12.50
N PRO A 6 -23.32 24.48 -12.52
CA PRO A 6 -23.26 23.50 -11.46
C PRO A 6 -22.72 24.14 -10.17
N ASP A 7 -23.45 23.83 -9.10
CA ASP A 7 -23.37 24.34 -7.74
C ASP A 7 -21.96 24.28 -7.14
N ALA A 8 -21.38 25.46 -6.92
CA ALA A 8 -20.22 25.68 -6.07
C ALA A 8 -20.69 25.85 -4.63
N THR A 9 -21.26 24.79 -4.03
CA THR A 9 -21.71 24.86 -2.63
C THR A 9 -21.47 23.53 -1.90
N ALA A 10 -20.22 23.27 -1.52
CA ALA A 10 -19.89 22.24 -0.54
C ALA A 10 -18.66 22.64 0.27
N LEU A 11 -18.85 23.55 1.24
CA LEU A 11 -17.88 23.79 2.29
C LEU A 11 -18.59 24.09 3.62
N ALA A 12 -18.22 23.29 4.62
CA ALA A 12 -18.36 23.48 6.06
C ALA A 12 -19.70 23.12 6.75
N THR A 13 -19.97 21.82 6.82
CA THR A 13 -20.28 21.16 8.10
C THR A 13 -19.15 20.18 8.40
N ALA A 14 -18.76 19.99 9.66
CA ALA A 14 -17.83 18.92 10.06
C ALA A 14 -18.51 17.56 9.80
N GLY A 15 -18.49 17.12 8.54
CA GLY A 15 -19.19 15.95 8.05
C GLY A 15 -18.47 14.68 8.48
N ALA A 16 -19.24 13.62 8.70
CA ALA A 16 -18.68 12.28 8.88
C ALA A 16 -17.95 11.85 7.60
N ARG A 17 -16.85 11.08 7.74
CA ARG A 17 -16.14 10.49 6.61
C ARG A 17 -17.03 9.49 5.89
N THR A 18 -17.09 9.56 4.57
CA THR A 18 -17.79 8.53 3.77
C THR A 18 -16.93 7.27 3.71
N LEU A 19 -17.35 6.21 4.41
CA LEU A 19 -16.59 4.96 4.50
C LEU A 19 -16.91 3.95 3.39
N ARG A 20 -18.06 4.11 2.71
CA ARG A 20 -18.55 3.18 1.70
C ARG A 20 -18.56 3.87 0.36
N ILE A 21 -17.55 3.61 -0.46
CA ILE A 21 -17.46 4.18 -1.79
C ILE A 21 -17.92 3.13 -2.82
N PRO A 22 -19.05 3.36 -3.51
CA PRO A 22 -19.55 2.39 -4.48
C PRO A 22 -18.67 2.36 -5.73
N THR A 23 -18.67 1.21 -6.38
CA THR A 23 -18.07 1.05 -7.71
C THR A 23 -18.83 1.84 -8.78
N GLY A 24 -18.14 2.14 -9.88
CA GLY A 24 -18.68 2.77 -11.07
C GLY A 24 -18.26 2.04 -12.35
N PRO A 25 -18.92 2.35 -13.49
CA PRO A 25 -18.66 1.68 -14.77
C PRO A 25 -17.28 1.99 -15.38
N ALA A 26 -16.61 3.04 -14.89
CA ALA A 26 -15.27 3.44 -15.34
C ALA A 26 -14.14 2.88 -14.44
N ASP A 27 -14.48 2.12 -13.42
CA ASP A 27 -13.51 1.60 -12.45
C ASP A 27 -12.57 0.60 -13.10
N ARG A 28 -11.32 0.67 -12.69
CA ARG A 28 -10.26 -0.23 -13.13
C ARG A 28 -9.71 -1.00 -11.93
N TYR A 29 -9.26 -2.21 -12.18
CA TYR A 29 -8.86 -3.14 -11.13
C TYR A 29 -7.42 -3.53 -11.33
N PHE A 30 -6.59 -3.14 -10.36
CA PHE A 30 -5.16 -3.39 -10.39
C PHE A 30 -4.67 -4.00 -9.09
N ASP A 31 -3.65 -4.87 -9.18
CA ASP A 31 -2.90 -5.30 -8.00
C ASP A 31 -1.97 -4.17 -7.50
N TYR A 32 -1.31 -4.38 -6.37
CA TYR A 32 -0.39 -3.37 -5.83
C TYR A 32 0.82 -3.05 -6.73
N CYS A 33 1.04 -3.77 -7.83
CA CYS A 33 2.05 -3.48 -8.86
C CYS A 33 1.46 -2.74 -10.08
N LEU A 34 0.23 -2.23 -9.96
CA LEU A 34 -0.58 -1.70 -11.05
C LEU A 34 -0.78 -2.66 -12.24
N GLN A 35 -0.74 -3.97 -12.01
CA GLN A 35 -1.07 -4.92 -13.07
C GLN A 35 -2.59 -5.14 -13.13
N PRO A 36 -3.20 -5.02 -14.32
CA PRO A 36 -4.64 -5.14 -14.45
C PRO A 36 -5.09 -6.58 -14.18
N TYR A 37 -6.24 -6.72 -13.52
CA TYR A 37 -6.90 -8.00 -13.36
C TYR A 37 -8.40 -7.92 -13.65
N ALA A 38 -9.00 -9.05 -14.00
CA ALA A 38 -10.45 -9.16 -14.10
C ALA A 38 -11.07 -9.34 -12.71
N PRO A 39 -12.11 -8.57 -12.33
CA PRO A 39 -12.85 -8.77 -11.10
C PRO A 39 -13.27 -10.23 -10.90
N ARG A 40 -13.27 -10.69 -9.65
CA ARG A 40 -13.60 -12.10 -9.34
C ARG A 40 -15.08 -12.44 -9.53
N CYS A 41 -15.94 -11.42 -9.51
CA CYS A 41 -17.36 -11.50 -9.80
C CYS A 41 -17.86 -10.13 -10.27
N ASP A 42 -19.17 -10.01 -10.55
CA ASP A 42 -19.79 -8.76 -10.98
C ASP A 42 -19.55 -7.63 -9.96
N PRO A 43 -18.90 -6.52 -10.35
CA PRO A 43 -18.61 -5.43 -9.43
C PRO A 43 -19.79 -4.45 -9.23
N ARG A 44 -20.92 -4.61 -9.93
CA ARG A 44 -22.04 -3.66 -9.81
C ARG A 44 -22.59 -3.61 -8.39
N ASP A 45 -22.87 -2.38 -7.93
CA ASP A 45 -23.41 -2.07 -6.60
C ASP A 45 -22.51 -2.51 -5.42
N LYS A 46 -21.23 -2.77 -5.70
CA LYS A 46 -20.23 -3.19 -4.72
C LYS A 46 -19.35 -2.03 -4.25
N LEU A 47 -18.41 -2.28 -3.33
CA LEU A 47 -17.53 -1.26 -2.76
C LEU A 47 -16.13 -1.26 -3.38
N ARG A 48 -15.59 -0.08 -3.63
CA ARG A 48 -14.19 0.09 -4.02
C ARG A 48 -13.23 -0.19 -2.88
N GLY A 49 -11.99 -0.55 -3.25
CA GLY A 49 -10.88 -0.77 -2.34
C GLY A 49 -10.57 0.43 -1.44
N GLU A 50 -10.72 1.66 -1.95
CA GLU A 50 -10.55 2.90 -1.17
C GLU A 50 -11.44 2.97 0.08
N SER A 51 -12.56 2.22 0.14
CA SER A 51 -13.38 2.10 1.36
C SER A 51 -12.56 1.60 2.57
N LEU A 52 -11.55 0.76 2.33
CA LEU A 52 -10.64 0.27 3.38
C LEU A 52 -9.67 1.35 3.87
N LEU A 53 -9.23 2.25 2.99
CA LEU A 53 -8.42 3.40 3.36
C LEU A 53 -9.23 4.30 4.30
N TRP A 54 -10.41 4.72 3.87
CA TRP A 54 -11.27 5.62 4.64
C TRP A 54 -11.66 5.02 6.00
N SER A 55 -11.98 3.73 6.04
CA SER A 55 -12.23 3.00 7.30
C SER A 55 -11.01 3.01 8.23
N SER A 56 -9.80 2.78 7.71
CA SER A 56 -8.58 2.79 8.54
C SER A 56 -8.25 4.18 9.12
N LEU A 57 -8.48 5.26 8.36
CA LEU A 57 -8.33 6.64 8.84
C LEU A 57 -9.32 6.95 9.96
N ASP A 58 -10.55 6.44 9.86
CA ASP A 58 -11.60 6.59 10.88
C ASP A 58 -11.22 5.88 12.18
N VAL A 59 -10.77 4.63 12.07
CA VAL A 59 -10.31 3.83 13.21
C VAL A 59 -9.09 4.43 13.89
N ALA A 60 -8.18 5.03 13.13
CA ALA A 60 -7.03 5.74 13.68
C ALA A 60 -7.37 7.12 14.30
N GLY A 61 -8.63 7.55 14.23
CA GLY A 61 -9.06 8.85 14.76
C GLY A 61 -8.53 10.04 13.97
N VAL A 62 -8.14 9.85 12.70
CA VAL A 62 -7.68 10.94 11.83
C VAL A 62 -8.87 11.88 11.57
N PRO A 63 -8.76 13.19 11.83
CA PRO A 63 -9.82 14.15 11.53
C PRO A 63 -10.17 14.18 10.03
N VAL A 64 -11.46 14.32 9.70
CA VAL A 64 -11.93 14.38 8.30
C VAL A 64 -11.28 15.50 7.47
N ARG A 65 -10.90 16.61 8.12
CA ARG A 65 -10.16 17.69 7.44
C ARG A 65 -8.79 17.25 6.90
N ASP A 66 -8.23 16.17 7.42
CA ASP A 66 -6.93 15.63 7.05
C ASP A 66 -7.06 14.58 5.94
N ASP A 67 -8.26 14.37 5.39
CA ASP A 67 -8.51 13.55 4.19
C ASP A 67 -8.04 14.25 2.90
N ARG A 68 -7.81 15.57 2.97
CA ARG A 68 -7.51 16.42 1.79
C ARG A 68 -6.32 15.95 0.95
N PRO A 69 -5.19 15.48 1.52
CA PRO A 69 -4.07 14.98 0.71
C PRO A 69 -4.47 13.78 -0.16
N PHE A 70 -5.29 12.86 0.36
CA PHE A 70 -5.74 11.69 -0.38
C PHE A 70 -6.67 12.08 -1.54
N HIS A 71 -7.60 13.01 -1.32
CA HIS A 71 -8.43 13.54 -2.39
C HIS A 71 -7.63 14.36 -3.41
N ALA A 72 -6.57 15.05 -3.00
CA ALA A 72 -5.68 15.75 -3.92
C ALA A 72 -4.92 14.76 -4.81
N VAL A 73 -4.42 13.68 -4.23
CA VAL A 73 -3.80 12.57 -4.97
C VAL A 73 -4.74 11.99 -6.03
N GLN A 74 -6.01 11.73 -5.68
CA GLN A 74 -7.01 11.25 -6.65
C GLN A 74 -7.23 12.23 -7.81
N ARG A 75 -7.18 13.54 -7.58
CA ARG A 75 -7.31 14.55 -8.65
C ARG A 75 -6.09 14.59 -9.56
N ILE A 76 -4.90 14.36 -9.02
CA ILE A 76 -3.62 14.47 -9.75
C ILE A 76 -3.36 13.20 -10.57
N ALA A 77 -3.30 12.05 -9.90
CA ALA A 77 -2.98 10.77 -10.52
C ALA A 77 -4.17 10.18 -11.29
N GLY A 78 -5.39 10.59 -10.93
CA GLY A 78 -6.61 9.91 -11.31
C GLY A 78 -6.94 8.75 -10.37
N ARG A 79 -8.22 8.42 -10.30
CA ARG A 79 -8.71 7.31 -9.50
C ARG A 79 -8.24 5.96 -10.06
N ASP A 80 -7.97 5.03 -9.15
CA ASP A 80 -7.43 3.68 -9.38
C ASP A 80 -5.96 3.64 -9.83
N MET A 81 -5.29 4.80 -9.91
CA MET A 81 -3.88 4.90 -10.36
C MET A 81 -2.88 5.08 -9.23
N THR A 82 -3.36 5.21 -7.99
CA THR A 82 -2.51 5.22 -6.81
C THR A 82 -2.76 3.95 -6.02
N VAL A 83 -1.69 3.23 -5.70
CA VAL A 83 -1.80 2.12 -4.74
C VAL A 83 -1.64 2.73 -3.35
N PHE A 84 -2.51 2.37 -2.41
CA PHE A 84 -2.33 2.69 -1.01
C PHE A 84 -1.99 1.43 -0.22
N GLY A 85 -1.18 1.57 0.82
CA GLY A 85 -0.92 0.54 1.82
C GLY A 85 -1.28 1.05 3.20
N VAL A 86 -2.11 0.32 3.93
CA VAL A 86 -2.31 0.54 5.36
C VAL A 86 -1.36 -0.37 6.11
N LYS A 87 -0.51 0.20 6.96
CA LYS A 87 0.49 -0.53 7.72
C LYS A 87 0.18 -0.46 9.20
N GLN A 88 0.41 -1.56 9.89
CA GLN A 88 0.37 -1.66 11.34
C GLN A 88 1.76 -1.97 11.87
N GLN A 89 2.25 -1.13 12.78
CA GLN A 89 3.48 -1.37 13.53
C GLN A 89 3.23 -2.31 14.71
N GLU A 90 4.30 -2.81 15.33
CA GLU A 90 4.23 -3.71 16.50
C GLU A 90 3.41 -3.14 17.66
N ASP A 91 3.43 -1.82 17.87
CA ASP A 91 2.67 -1.13 18.92
C ASP A 91 1.19 -0.87 18.54
N GLY A 92 0.76 -1.30 17.36
CA GLY A 92 -0.59 -1.12 16.83
C GLY A 92 -0.81 0.23 16.13
N ALA A 93 0.20 1.11 16.06
CA ALA A 93 0.07 2.37 15.34
C ALA A 93 -0.12 2.11 13.84
N LEU A 94 -1.02 2.89 13.24
CA LEU A 94 -1.33 2.83 11.81
C LEU A 94 -0.61 3.93 11.03
N SER A 95 -0.18 3.57 9.83
CA SER A 95 0.31 4.51 8.81
C SER A 95 -0.17 4.14 7.41
N TRP A 96 -0.10 5.09 6.49
CA TRP A 96 -0.61 5.00 5.13
C TRP A 96 0.48 5.35 4.15
N GLU A 97 0.86 4.42 3.28
CA GLU A 97 1.79 4.71 2.19
C GLU A 97 1.05 4.83 0.88
N LEU A 98 1.40 5.84 0.08
CA LEU A 98 0.86 6.07 -1.26
C LEU A 98 1.96 5.82 -2.29
N TYR A 99 1.71 4.94 -3.25
CA TYR A 99 2.64 4.57 -4.31
C TYR A 99 2.12 5.07 -5.66
N PHE A 100 3.03 5.68 -6.40
CA PHE A 100 2.79 6.30 -7.70
C PHE A 100 3.65 5.59 -8.72
N TYR A 101 3.02 4.80 -9.58
CA TYR A 101 3.69 4.00 -10.60
C TYR A 101 3.71 4.73 -11.94
N ASP A 102 4.85 4.70 -12.60
CA ASP A 102 5.07 5.17 -13.97
C ASP A 102 6.13 4.28 -14.64
N PRO A 103 5.79 3.02 -14.96
CA PRO A 103 6.75 2.03 -15.44
C PRO A 103 7.45 2.45 -16.73
N ASP A 104 6.72 3.13 -17.62
CA ASP A 104 7.20 3.56 -18.93
C ASP A 104 7.70 5.01 -18.94
N ARG A 105 7.56 5.74 -17.81
CA ARG A 105 7.95 7.14 -17.66
C ARG A 105 7.21 8.08 -18.61
N GLU A 106 5.95 7.80 -18.86
CA GLU A 106 5.13 8.52 -19.83
C GLU A 106 4.10 9.43 -19.17
N ASP A 107 3.85 9.28 -17.86
CA ASP A 107 2.84 10.07 -17.16
C ASP A 107 3.46 11.22 -16.34
N PRO A 108 3.51 12.45 -16.89
CA PRO A 108 4.12 13.58 -16.20
C PRO A 108 3.36 13.98 -14.93
N ARG A 109 2.15 13.44 -14.67
CA ARG A 109 1.34 13.79 -13.51
C ARG A 109 1.83 13.12 -12.22
N VAL A 110 2.54 12.00 -12.32
CA VAL A 110 2.92 11.18 -11.15
C VAL A 110 4.43 11.19 -10.87
N THR A 111 5.17 12.10 -11.50
CA THR A 111 6.58 12.33 -11.15
C THR A 111 6.70 12.96 -9.76
N ALA A 112 7.80 12.70 -9.06
CA ALA A 112 8.06 13.29 -7.74
C ALA A 112 8.01 14.83 -7.75
N ALA A 113 8.56 15.44 -8.81
CA ALA A 113 8.53 16.90 -8.99
C ALA A 113 7.09 17.43 -9.17
N ASN A 114 6.27 16.75 -9.97
CA ASN A 114 4.88 17.14 -10.16
C ASN A 114 4.05 16.93 -8.88
N LEU A 115 4.18 15.78 -8.22
CA LEU A 115 3.49 15.50 -6.96
C LEU A 115 3.81 16.57 -5.90
N ARG A 116 5.08 16.93 -5.75
CA ARG A 116 5.50 18.00 -4.83
C ARG A 116 4.86 19.34 -5.17
N ARG A 117 4.77 19.69 -6.46
CA ARG A 117 4.15 20.95 -6.92
C ARG A 117 2.64 20.96 -6.69
N GLU A 118 1.95 19.91 -7.14
CA GLU A 118 0.48 19.86 -7.16
C GLU A 118 -0.13 19.57 -5.78
N LEU A 119 0.60 18.88 -4.91
CA LEU A 119 0.18 18.67 -3.51
C LEU A 119 0.49 19.87 -2.62
N LEU A 120 1.27 20.85 -3.10
CA LEU A 120 1.61 22.03 -2.30
C LEU A 120 0.34 22.76 -1.86
N GLY A 121 0.27 23.05 -0.56
CA GLY A 121 -0.92 23.63 0.07
C GLY A 121 -1.84 22.59 0.68
N GLU A 122 -1.78 21.32 0.25
CA GLU A 122 -2.42 20.17 0.89
C GLU A 122 -1.46 19.34 1.74
N LEU A 123 -0.26 19.09 1.21
CA LEU A 123 0.80 18.31 1.80
C LEU A 123 2.16 18.80 1.25
N GLU A 124 3.07 19.23 2.13
CA GLU A 124 4.43 19.61 1.73
C GLU A 124 5.30 18.36 1.57
N ILE A 125 5.78 18.09 0.36
CA ILE A 125 6.80 17.07 0.10
C ILE A 125 8.18 17.73 0.10
N VAL A 126 8.99 17.41 1.11
CA VAL A 126 10.28 18.07 1.35
C VAL A 126 11.38 17.56 0.42
N PRO A 127 11.57 16.24 0.23
CA PRO A 127 12.70 15.75 -0.55
C PRO A 127 12.55 16.09 -2.02
N GLU A 128 13.66 16.45 -2.66
CA GLU A 128 13.72 16.65 -4.10
C GLU A 128 14.34 15.43 -4.79
N VAL A 129 13.65 14.93 -5.81
CA VAL A 129 14.12 13.84 -6.66
C VAL A 129 14.29 14.41 -8.07
N ALA A 130 15.48 14.27 -8.63
CA ALA A 130 15.73 14.75 -9.98
C ALA A 130 15.02 13.86 -11.01
N ASP A 131 14.31 14.46 -11.96
CA ASP A 131 13.64 13.73 -13.06
C ASP A 131 14.62 13.02 -14.01
N SER A 132 15.92 13.29 -13.88
CA SER A 132 16.97 12.53 -14.59
C SER A 132 17.17 11.12 -14.03
N ILE A 133 16.67 10.83 -12.82
CA ILE A 133 16.72 9.50 -12.22
C ILE A 133 15.65 8.63 -12.89
N GLY A 134 16.06 7.50 -13.48
CA GLY A 134 15.17 6.55 -14.16
C GLY A 134 14.39 5.65 -13.19
N TYR A 135 13.70 6.24 -12.21
CA TYR A 135 12.79 5.50 -11.34
C TYR A 135 11.50 5.18 -12.09
N PHE A 136 10.83 4.12 -11.65
CA PHE A 136 9.55 3.66 -12.20
C PHE A 136 8.40 3.80 -11.21
N MET A 137 8.73 4.10 -9.95
CA MET A 137 7.76 4.32 -8.89
C MET A 137 8.37 5.24 -7.82
N VAL A 138 7.52 6.06 -7.21
CA VAL A 138 7.82 6.78 -5.96
C VAL A 138 6.72 6.54 -4.96
N SER A 139 7.05 6.62 -3.67
CA SER A 139 6.06 6.58 -2.61
C SER A 139 6.42 7.50 -1.45
N PHE A 140 5.42 7.78 -0.62
CA PHE A 140 5.63 8.37 0.69
C PHE A 140 4.65 7.80 1.70
N GLU A 141 5.10 7.71 2.95
CA GLU A 141 4.31 7.27 4.09
C GLU A 141 3.80 8.45 4.91
N LEU A 142 2.58 8.34 5.39
CA LEU A 142 1.88 9.28 6.24
C LEU A 142 1.47 8.54 7.51
N ASP A 143 1.87 9.06 8.66
CA ASP A 143 1.25 8.71 9.94
C ASP A 143 0.38 9.87 10.44
N ALA A 144 -0.24 9.71 11.60
CA ALA A 144 -1.06 10.77 12.20
C ALA A 144 -0.27 12.07 12.41
N ALA A 145 1.02 12.00 12.72
CA ALA A 145 1.85 13.17 12.97
C ALA A 145 2.27 13.87 11.67
N ALA A 146 2.53 13.13 10.59
CA ALA A 146 2.82 13.64 9.26
C ALA A 146 1.58 14.33 8.66
N LEU A 147 0.39 13.74 8.84
CA LEU A 147 -0.90 14.35 8.46
C LEU A 147 -1.15 15.64 9.22
N ALA A 148 -0.98 15.64 10.55
CA ALA A 148 -1.16 16.84 11.36
C ALA A 148 -0.19 17.98 11.01
N ARG A 149 1.06 17.62 10.66
CA ARG A 149 2.08 18.58 10.18
C ARG A 149 1.88 18.96 8.71
N ARG A 150 1.06 18.20 7.96
CA ARG A 150 0.89 18.29 6.51
C ARG A 150 2.23 18.30 5.78
N ARG A 151 3.10 17.37 6.17
CA ARG A 151 4.48 17.33 5.69
C ARG A 151 5.00 15.90 5.56
N VAL A 152 5.69 15.65 4.45
CA VAL A 152 6.41 14.41 4.13
C VAL A 152 7.90 14.73 4.13
N ASP A 153 8.63 14.18 5.09
CA ASP A 153 10.08 14.37 5.23
C ASP A 153 10.89 13.30 4.46
N GLU A 154 10.25 12.21 4.04
CA GLU A 154 10.88 11.08 3.36
C GLU A 154 10.08 10.66 2.11
N LEU A 155 10.78 10.48 0.99
CA LEU A 155 10.26 9.85 -0.23
C LEU A 155 11.03 8.55 -0.48
N ASP A 156 10.34 7.47 -0.80
CA ASP A 156 10.99 6.25 -1.28
C ASP A 156 10.92 6.21 -2.83
N VAL A 157 12.07 5.98 -3.45
CA VAL A 157 12.28 6.01 -4.92
C VAL A 157 12.70 4.63 -5.39
N TYR A 158 11.99 4.08 -6.37
CA TYR A 158 12.12 2.70 -6.81
C TYR A 158 12.70 2.59 -8.21
N LEU A 159 13.78 1.84 -8.32
CA LEU A 159 14.56 1.65 -9.53
C LEU A 159 14.42 0.20 -10.00
N PRO A 160 14.29 -0.05 -11.31
CA PRO A 160 14.10 -1.40 -11.82
C PRO A 160 15.41 -2.19 -11.74
N MET A 161 15.30 -3.50 -11.51
CA MET A 161 16.40 -4.44 -11.68
C MET A 161 16.36 -5.01 -13.10
N HIS A 162 17.50 -5.07 -13.79
CA HIS A 162 17.55 -5.61 -15.14
C HIS A 162 17.18 -7.10 -15.19
N GLY A 163 16.30 -7.49 -16.11
CA GLY A 163 15.96 -8.88 -16.42
C GLY A 163 15.03 -9.59 -15.42
N HIS A 164 14.55 -8.91 -14.37
CA HIS A 164 13.67 -9.50 -13.35
C HIS A 164 12.55 -8.55 -12.96
N GLN A 165 11.36 -9.08 -12.62
CA GLN A 165 10.33 -8.28 -11.94
C GLN A 165 10.77 -8.05 -10.50
N GLY A 166 11.33 -6.87 -10.23
CA GLY A 166 11.94 -6.51 -8.97
C GLY A 166 12.75 -5.23 -9.08
N GLY A 167 13.35 -4.80 -7.98
CA GLY A 167 14.05 -3.52 -7.96
C GLY A 167 14.81 -3.23 -6.68
N PHE A 168 15.26 -1.99 -6.64
CA PHE A 168 15.95 -1.36 -5.53
C PHE A 168 15.11 -0.17 -5.08
N SER A 169 15.00 0.05 -3.77
CA SER A 169 14.45 1.29 -3.24
C SER A 169 15.50 2.10 -2.50
N TYR A 170 15.41 3.42 -2.66
CA TYR A 170 16.21 4.39 -1.95
C TYR A 170 15.29 5.39 -1.28
N LYS A 171 15.56 5.66 0.00
CA LYS A 171 14.96 6.77 0.72
C LYS A 171 15.65 8.06 0.34
N PHE A 172 14.88 9.09 0.08
CA PHE A 172 15.30 10.46 -0.12
C PHE A 172 14.78 11.31 1.03
N THR A 173 15.66 12.15 1.56
CA THR A 173 15.35 13.18 2.57
C THR A 173 15.87 14.52 2.06
N ALA A 174 15.63 15.61 2.80
CA ALA A 174 16.21 16.91 2.49
C ALA A 174 17.75 16.89 2.40
N THR A 175 18.41 16.03 3.20
CA THR A 175 19.87 16.09 3.42
C THR A 175 20.63 14.87 2.93
N GLY A 176 19.95 13.82 2.48
CA GLY A 176 20.62 12.56 2.17
C GLY A 176 19.75 11.52 1.50
N ARG A 177 20.42 10.43 1.10
CA ARG A 177 19.83 9.29 0.40
C ARG A 177 20.33 8.00 1.04
N ASP A 178 19.44 7.08 1.36
CA ASP A 178 19.77 5.81 2.00
C ASP A 178 19.20 4.64 1.19
N PHE A 179 19.98 3.59 1.00
CA PHE A 179 19.48 2.34 0.46
C PHE A 179 18.48 1.68 1.45
N ARG A 180 17.31 1.29 0.96
CA ARG A 180 16.21 0.78 1.79
C ARG A 180 16.01 -0.72 1.65
N ASN A 181 15.83 -1.21 0.42
CA ASN A 181 15.66 -2.62 0.17
C ASN A 181 15.97 -3.04 -1.28
N THR A 182 16.24 -4.34 -1.45
CA THR A 182 16.04 -5.04 -2.72
C THR A 182 14.74 -5.84 -2.63
N TYR A 183 14.09 -6.09 -3.76
CA TYR A 183 12.93 -6.95 -3.81
C TYR A 183 12.77 -7.64 -5.16
N ARG A 184 12.14 -8.81 -5.14
CA ARG A 184 11.87 -9.60 -6.34
C ARG A 184 10.50 -10.27 -6.23
N PHE A 185 9.76 -10.24 -7.33
CA PHE A 185 8.49 -10.94 -7.50
C PHE A 185 8.71 -12.32 -8.12
N HIS A 186 7.87 -13.25 -7.68
CA HIS A 186 7.89 -14.64 -8.06
C HIS A 186 6.49 -15.14 -8.37
N ASP A 187 6.39 -16.05 -9.34
CA ASP A 187 5.23 -16.93 -9.47
C ASP A 187 5.28 -17.98 -8.35
N PRO A 188 4.30 -18.03 -7.43
CA PRO A 188 4.34 -18.92 -6.27
C PRO A 188 4.29 -20.40 -6.66
N ARG A 189 3.73 -20.76 -7.82
CA ARG A 189 3.62 -22.15 -8.28
C ARG A 189 4.87 -22.57 -9.03
N ALA A 190 5.41 -21.70 -9.88
CA ALA A 190 6.55 -22.03 -10.72
C ALA A 190 7.91 -21.82 -10.02
N GLU A 191 7.98 -20.92 -9.04
CA GLU A 191 9.24 -20.48 -8.42
C GLU A 191 9.31 -20.73 -6.90
N ILE A 192 8.53 -21.67 -6.37
CA ILE A 192 8.50 -21.97 -4.91
C ILE A 192 9.89 -22.31 -4.36
N ASP A 193 10.70 -23.07 -5.09
CA ASP A 193 12.06 -23.41 -4.68
C ASP A 193 12.95 -22.16 -4.58
N ALA A 194 12.77 -21.19 -5.48
CA ALA A 194 13.52 -19.92 -5.44
C ALA A 194 13.07 -19.03 -4.28
N ILE A 195 11.78 -19.05 -3.93
CA ILE A 195 11.23 -18.37 -2.76
C ILE A 195 11.84 -18.98 -1.48
N VAL A 196 11.71 -20.29 -1.31
CA VAL A 196 12.22 -21.01 -0.13
C VAL A 196 13.74 -20.87 -0.01
N HIS A 197 14.47 -20.97 -1.13
CA HIS A 197 15.92 -20.76 -1.16
C HIS A 197 16.30 -19.36 -0.68
N GLN A 198 15.57 -18.33 -1.10
CA GLN A 198 15.80 -16.99 -0.58
C GLN A 198 15.54 -16.94 0.91
N LEU A 199 14.37 -17.37 1.39
CA LEU A 199 14.05 -17.31 2.82
C LEU A 199 15.10 -18.03 3.69
N GLY A 200 15.60 -19.18 3.25
CA GLY A 200 16.67 -19.93 3.91
C GLY A 200 18.03 -19.19 4.00
N ARG A 201 18.22 -18.10 3.25
CA ARG A 201 19.43 -17.26 3.28
C ARG A 201 19.20 -15.89 3.93
N SER A 202 18.15 -15.80 4.73
CA SER A 202 17.91 -14.68 5.61
C SER A 202 19.09 -14.42 6.54
N VAL A 203 19.43 -13.13 6.71
CA VAL A 203 20.35 -12.65 7.76
C VAL A 203 19.61 -12.07 8.97
N PHE A 204 18.29 -11.90 8.88
CA PHE A 204 17.46 -11.26 9.91
C PHE A 204 16.61 -12.25 10.68
N VAL A 205 16.16 -13.31 10.02
CA VAL A 205 15.45 -14.48 10.57
C VAL A 205 16.38 -15.67 10.67
N ASP A 206 16.50 -16.24 11.87
CA ASP A 206 17.16 -17.52 12.13
C ASP A 206 16.25 -18.69 11.73
N MET A 207 16.41 -19.14 10.47
CA MET A 207 15.67 -20.26 9.91
C MET A 207 16.06 -21.62 10.50
N ALA A 208 17.12 -21.72 11.32
CA ALA A 208 17.42 -22.96 12.04
C ALA A 208 16.51 -23.15 13.26
N ARG A 209 15.87 -22.07 13.73
CA ARG A 209 14.98 -22.05 14.91
C ARG A 209 13.54 -21.66 14.60
N THR A 210 13.27 -21.22 13.37
CA THR A 210 11.96 -20.74 12.93
C THR A 210 11.38 -21.73 11.92
N ASP A 211 10.13 -22.13 12.11
CA ASP A 211 9.44 -22.94 11.10
C ASP A 211 9.20 -22.09 9.84
N LEU A 212 9.48 -22.66 8.66
CA LEU A 212 9.19 -22.00 7.39
C LEU A 212 7.72 -21.58 7.31
N ALA A 213 6.79 -22.35 7.87
CA ALA A 213 5.36 -22.01 7.87
C ALA A 213 5.00 -20.78 8.72
N GLU A 214 5.89 -20.33 9.62
CA GLU A 214 5.70 -19.09 10.39
C GLU A 214 6.10 -17.85 9.58
N VAL A 215 6.93 -18.02 8.55
CA VAL A 215 7.42 -16.94 7.68
C VAL A 215 6.67 -16.95 6.35
N LEU A 216 6.59 -18.11 5.71
CA LEU A 216 5.86 -18.35 4.47
C LEU A 216 4.49 -18.95 4.79
N LEU A 217 3.51 -18.09 5.06
CA LEU A 217 2.18 -18.45 5.54
C LEU A 217 1.37 -19.26 4.51
N PRO A 218 1.02 -20.53 4.80
CA PRO A 218 0.29 -21.40 3.87
C PRO A 218 -1.08 -20.85 3.45
N GLU A 219 -1.78 -20.17 4.34
CA GLU A 219 -3.11 -19.60 4.10
C GLU A 219 -3.11 -18.50 3.02
N LEU A 220 -1.93 -17.93 2.74
CA LEU A 220 -1.74 -16.90 1.73
C LEU A 220 -1.10 -17.41 0.44
N LEU A 221 -0.71 -18.69 0.35
CA LEU A 221 -0.01 -19.24 -0.82
C LEU A 221 -0.89 -19.30 -2.08
N ASP A 222 -2.22 -19.41 -1.94
CA ASP A 222 -3.14 -19.23 -3.06
C ASP A 222 -3.29 -17.74 -3.38
N CYS A 223 -2.25 -17.21 -4.02
CA CYS A 223 -2.08 -15.82 -4.43
C CYS A 223 -1.54 -15.77 -5.87
N ALA A 224 -1.57 -14.59 -6.48
CA ALA A 224 -1.07 -14.37 -7.83
C ALA A 224 0.47 -14.29 -7.87
N LYS A 225 1.08 -13.61 -6.88
CA LYS A 225 2.53 -13.41 -6.80
C LYS A 225 3.01 -13.38 -5.37
N ILE A 226 4.26 -13.80 -5.17
CA ILE A 226 4.99 -13.57 -3.92
C ILE A 226 6.15 -12.63 -4.18
N CYS A 227 6.26 -11.55 -3.41
CA CYS A 227 7.45 -10.72 -3.40
C CYS A 227 8.30 -11.03 -2.17
N VAL A 228 9.59 -11.30 -2.37
CA VAL A 228 10.57 -11.41 -1.30
C VAL A 228 11.44 -10.16 -1.34
N ALA A 229 11.48 -9.42 -0.23
CA ALA A 229 12.25 -8.19 -0.09
C ALA A 229 13.26 -8.27 1.06
N ARG A 230 14.46 -7.73 0.84
CA ARG A 230 15.52 -7.59 1.84
C ARG A 230 15.60 -6.15 2.28
N LYS A 231 15.06 -5.84 3.45
CA LYS A 231 15.10 -4.49 4.01
C LYS A 231 16.33 -4.33 4.89
N ARG A 232 16.63 -3.09 5.24
CA ARG A 232 17.77 -2.75 6.10
C ARG A 232 17.76 -3.47 7.47
N LEU A 233 16.58 -3.75 8.02
CA LEU A 233 16.41 -4.25 9.40
C LEU A 233 15.56 -5.53 9.49
N ALA A 234 15.06 -6.05 8.38
CA ALA A 234 14.13 -7.18 8.34
C ALA A 234 14.08 -7.77 6.93
N ASP A 235 13.58 -8.99 6.83
CA ASP A 235 13.08 -9.53 5.57
C ASP A 235 11.59 -9.24 5.45
N ALA A 236 11.07 -9.13 4.23
CA ALA A 236 9.64 -8.96 4.03
C ALA A 236 9.11 -9.89 2.95
N ILE A 237 7.90 -10.40 3.18
CA ILE A 237 7.17 -11.21 2.22
C ILE A 237 5.86 -10.50 1.93
N TYR A 238 5.56 -10.37 0.65
CA TYR A 238 4.29 -9.83 0.18
C TYR A 238 3.55 -10.88 -0.63
N TYR A 239 2.25 -10.98 -0.40
CA TYR A 239 1.35 -11.87 -1.13
C TYR A 239 0.42 -11.00 -1.93
N SER A 240 0.45 -11.18 -3.25
CA SER A 240 -0.33 -10.37 -4.17
C SER A 240 -1.54 -11.11 -4.69
N GLY A 241 -2.67 -10.44 -4.85
CA GLY A 241 -3.82 -11.01 -5.53
C GLY A 241 -4.64 -11.98 -4.67
N ILE A 242 -4.58 -11.86 -3.35
CA ILE A 242 -5.33 -12.67 -2.39
C ILE A 242 -6.82 -12.28 -2.35
N THR A 243 -7.64 -13.18 -1.81
CA THR A 243 -9.09 -12.99 -1.66
C THR A 243 -9.45 -12.18 -0.41
N VAL A 244 -10.66 -11.62 -0.35
CA VAL A 244 -11.18 -10.99 0.89
C VAL A 244 -11.19 -11.94 2.09
N GLY A 245 -11.38 -13.25 1.87
CA GLY A 245 -11.34 -14.25 2.93
C GLY A 245 -9.94 -14.41 3.53
N GLN A 246 -8.91 -14.39 2.66
CA GLN A 246 -7.51 -14.41 3.10
C GLN A 246 -7.10 -13.08 3.76
N LEU A 247 -7.57 -11.93 3.24
CA LEU A 247 -7.37 -10.64 3.90
C LEU A 247 -7.94 -10.65 5.32
N LEU A 248 -9.17 -11.14 5.49
CA LEU A 248 -9.81 -11.23 6.79
C LEU A 248 -9.07 -12.17 7.76
N TRP A 249 -8.56 -13.30 7.26
CA TRP A 249 -7.68 -14.18 8.03
C TRP A 249 -6.41 -13.44 8.47
N PHE A 250 -5.77 -12.71 7.55
CA PHE A 250 -4.56 -11.92 7.82
C PHE A 250 -4.79 -10.86 8.90
N LEU A 251 -5.86 -10.06 8.76
CA LEU A 251 -6.19 -9.01 9.72
C LEU A 251 -6.40 -9.58 11.13
N ARG A 252 -7.05 -10.75 11.24
CA ARG A 252 -7.22 -11.45 12.52
C ARG A 252 -5.90 -12.01 13.06
N ARG A 253 -5.10 -12.64 12.19
CA ARG A 253 -3.82 -13.28 12.54
C ARG A 253 -2.83 -12.29 13.15
N PHE A 254 -2.85 -11.04 12.68
CA PHE A 254 -1.98 -9.95 13.11
C PHE A 254 -2.68 -8.93 14.01
N ALA A 255 -3.85 -9.29 14.55
CA ALA A 255 -4.58 -8.50 15.53
C ALA A 255 -4.79 -7.03 15.11
N TYR A 256 -5.19 -6.82 13.85
CA TYR A 256 -5.63 -5.49 13.40
C TYR A 256 -6.80 -5.00 14.27
N PRO A 257 -6.97 -3.67 14.43
CA PRO A 257 -8.06 -3.11 15.19
C PRO A 257 -9.40 -3.76 14.85
N ALA A 258 -10.15 -4.17 15.88
CA ALA A 258 -11.41 -4.91 15.70
C ALA A 258 -12.38 -4.18 14.76
N ALA A 259 -12.42 -2.84 14.80
CA ALA A 259 -13.24 -2.04 13.90
C ALA A 259 -12.89 -2.21 12.40
N ILE A 260 -11.61 -2.41 12.05
CA ILE A 260 -11.19 -2.72 10.67
C ILE A 260 -11.63 -4.14 10.30
N VAL A 261 -11.38 -5.11 11.18
CA VAL A 261 -11.78 -6.52 10.96
C VAL A 261 -13.29 -6.62 10.75
N ASP A 262 -14.07 -5.98 11.63
CA ASP A 262 -15.53 -5.97 11.58
C ASP A 262 -16.07 -5.24 10.34
N PHE A 263 -15.40 -4.19 9.89
CA PHE A 263 -15.75 -3.52 8.65
C PHE A 263 -15.61 -4.46 7.46
N VAL A 264 -14.45 -5.14 7.34
CA VAL A 264 -14.20 -6.09 6.25
C VAL A 264 -15.15 -7.28 6.32
N GLU A 265 -15.43 -7.82 7.50
CA GLU A 265 -16.41 -8.91 7.67
C GLU A 265 -17.80 -8.48 7.21
N ARG A 266 -18.29 -7.32 7.67
CA ARG A 266 -19.63 -6.83 7.29
C ARG A 266 -19.76 -6.51 5.81
N GLN A 267 -18.67 -6.09 5.15
CA GLN A 267 -18.67 -5.73 3.72
C GLN A 267 -18.08 -6.84 2.85
N ARG A 268 -17.95 -8.07 3.38
CA ARG A 268 -17.27 -9.17 2.68
C ARG A 268 -17.84 -9.44 1.29
N GLY A 269 -19.16 -9.45 1.14
CA GLY A 269 -19.83 -9.65 -0.16
C GLY A 269 -19.59 -8.50 -1.14
N ASP A 270 -19.55 -7.27 -0.63
CA ASP A 270 -19.28 -6.08 -1.45
C ASP A 270 -17.80 -6.02 -1.87
N LEU A 271 -16.89 -6.62 -1.10
CA LEU A 271 -15.46 -6.63 -1.38
C LEU A 271 -14.98 -7.88 -2.14
N GLU A 272 -15.81 -8.91 -2.30
CA GLU A 272 -15.37 -10.21 -2.84
C GLU A 272 -14.95 -10.18 -4.33
N HIS A 273 -15.36 -9.13 -5.06
CA HIS A 273 -14.99 -8.91 -6.45
C HIS A 273 -13.54 -8.42 -6.60
N LEU A 274 -12.97 -7.84 -5.55
CA LEU A 274 -11.61 -7.31 -5.53
C LEU A 274 -10.59 -8.41 -5.24
N ARG A 275 -9.34 -8.09 -5.56
CA ARG A 275 -8.16 -8.73 -5.01
C ARG A 275 -7.44 -7.76 -4.08
N PHE A 276 -6.76 -8.32 -3.10
CA PHE A 276 -5.97 -7.57 -2.12
C PHE A 276 -4.54 -8.06 -2.13
N ASP A 277 -3.66 -7.26 -1.56
CA ASP A 277 -2.28 -7.65 -1.33
C ASP A 277 -1.94 -7.40 0.13
N VAL A 278 -1.01 -8.16 0.68
CA VAL A 278 -0.57 -8.03 2.07
C VAL A 278 0.95 -8.17 2.17
N GLY A 279 1.55 -7.50 3.15
CA GLY A 279 2.98 -7.52 3.43
C GLY A 279 3.26 -7.86 4.89
N ILE A 280 4.34 -8.59 5.13
CA ILE A 280 4.78 -8.99 6.48
C ILE A 280 6.29 -8.82 6.56
N ASP A 281 6.75 -8.01 7.51
CA ASP A 281 8.15 -7.86 7.84
C ASP A 281 8.50 -8.87 8.96
N HIS A 282 9.67 -9.51 8.86
CA HIS A 282 10.13 -10.56 9.75
C HIS A 282 11.57 -10.29 10.20
N CYS A 283 11.82 -10.50 11.49
CA CYS A 283 13.17 -10.57 12.05
C CYS A 283 13.20 -11.49 13.27
N THR A 284 14.39 -11.81 13.75
CA THR A 284 14.59 -12.55 15.00
C THR A 284 14.84 -11.57 16.13
N GLY A 285 14.04 -11.67 17.19
CA GLY A 285 14.18 -10.89 18.41
C GLY A 285 15.40 -11.31 19.24
N ALA A 286 15.70 -10.55 20.30
CA ALA A 286 16.86 -10.81 21.16
C ALA A 286 16.81 -12.18 21.88
N ASP A 287 15.62 -12.76 22.06
CA ASP A 287 15.40 -14.09 22.64
C ASP A 287 15.48 -15.23 21.62
N GLY A 288 15.73 -14.90 20.35
CA GLY A 288 15.81 -15.84 19.24
C GLY A 288 14.45 -16.26 18.68
N ARG A 289 13.35 -15.61 19.06
CA ARG A 289 12.01 -15.87 18.50
C ARG A 289 11.75 -15.01 17.27
N LEU A 290 10.88 -15.48 16.39
CA LEU A 290 10.38 -14.70 15.27
C LEU A 290 9.55 -13.50 15.79
N VAL A 291 9.84 -12.33 15.26
CA VAL A 291 9.14 -11.06 15.50
C VAL A 291 8.62 -10.54 14.18
N VAL A 292 7.41 -9.98 14.22
CA VAL A 292 6.75 -9.34 13.07
C VAL A 292 6.61 -7.85 13.38
N PRO A 293 7.64 -7.03 13.11
CA PRO A 293 7.64 -5.61 13.49
C PRO A 293 6.60 -4.79 12.73
N LYS A 294 6.17 -5.27 11.56
CA LYS A 294 5.22 -4.56 10.71
C LYS A 294 4.46 -5.51 9.80
N THR A 295 3.18 -5.20 9.61
CA THR A 295 2.35 -5.83 8.59
C THR A 295 1.60 -4.77 7.80
N SER A 296 1.09 -5.12 6.63
CA SER A 296 0.35 -4.20 5.79
C SER A 296 -0.67 -4.89 4.88
N TYR A 297 -1.71 -4.15 4.47
CA TYR A 297 -2.60 -4.53 3.38
C TYR A 297 -2.72 -3.40 2.36
N TYR A 298 -3.01 -3.75 1.11
CA TYR A 298 -2.97 -2.83 -0.03
C TYR A 298 -4.23 -2.92 -0.91
N SER A 299 -4.55 -1.81 -1.57
CA SER A 299 -5.52 -1.71 -2.66
C SER A 299 -5.29 -0.40 -3.44
N THR A 300 -6.22 -0.02 -4.31
CA THR A 300 -6.12 1.20 -5.14
C THR A 300 -7.03 2.33 -4.63
N LEU A 301 -6.55 3.56 -4.79
CA LEU A 301 -7.18 4.83 -4.44
C LEU A 301 -7.62 5.62 -5.69
#